data_AF-A0A6D2J8J0-F1
#
_entry.id   AF-A0A6D2J8J0-F1
#
_cell.length_a   1.000
_cell.length_b   1.000
_cell.length_c   1.000
_cell.angle_alpha   90.00
_cell.angle_beta   90.00
_cell.angle_gamma   90.00
#
_symmetry.space_group_name_H-M   'P 1'
#
loop_
_entity.id
_entity.type
_entity.pdbx_description
1 polymer ?
#
loop_
_entity_poly.entity_id
_entity_poly.type
_entity_poly.pdbx_seq_one_letter_code
_entity_poly.pdbx_strand_id
1 'polypeptide(L)'
;MAILNGYLSDEFDIKSPFHKFFEAYNSMMGLSEASATGDKDNVDNIPVVKKMRTVRTKAIPIAECKLEGKMSFAKLDDDDLVRATWTIEFEKPSSEIDDPKFIRNNCVAFFTKMDESLLE
;
A
#
# COMPACT_ATOMS: atom_id res chain seq x y z
N MET A 1 4.40 30.96 -1.15
CA MET A 1 4.40 29.72 -0.33
C MET A 1 5.14 28.65 -1.10
N ALA A 2 6.12 28.00 -0.46
CA ALA A 2 6.82 26.86 -1.06
C ALA A 2 6.08 25.58 -0.64
N ILE A 3 5.73 24.75 -1.61
CA ILE A 3 5.18 23.41 -1.34
C ILE A 3 6.35 22.52 -0.90
N LEU A 4 6.19 21.83 0.23
CA LEU A 4 7.18 20.88 0.74
C LEU A 4 6.72 19.47 0.44
N ASN A 5 7.53 18.74 -0.34
CA ASN A 5 7.29 17.35 -0.68
C ASN A 5 8.01 16.44 0.31
N GLY A 6 7.36 15.36 0.71
CA GLY A 6 7.95 14.33 1.55
C GLY A 6 7.37 12.96 1.26
N TYR A 7 7.99 11.93 1.83
CA TYR A 7 7.45 10.57 1.79
C TYR A 7 7.66 9.86 3.13
N LEU A 8 6.73 8.99 3.47
CA LEU A 8 6.84 8.04 4.58
C LEU A 8 6.63 6.64 4.03
N SER A 9 7.38 5.65 4.50
CA SER A 9 7.22 4.26 4.09
C SER A 9 7.36 3.33 5.29
N ASP A 10 6.57 2.26 5.30
CA ASP A 10 6.66 1.15 6.25
C ASP A 10 6.55 -0.19 5.51
N GLU A 11 7.24 -1.19 6.03
CA GLU A 11 7.21 -2.56 5.53
C GLU A 11 6.58 -3.49 6.58
N PHE A 12 5.81 -4.46 6.12
CA PHE A 12 5.24 -5.51 6.97
C PHE A 12 5.08 -6.81 6.18
N ASP A 13 5.26 -7.92 6.88
CA ASP A 13 5.12 -9.25 6.29
C ASP A 13 3.64 -9.65 6.32
N ILE A 14 3.13 -10.14 5.19
CA ILE A 14 1.77 -10.70 5.06
C ILE A 14 1.84 -12.15 5.53
N LYS A 15 1.04 -12.46 6.54
CA LYS A 15 0.93 -13.80 7.11
C LYS A 15 -0.15 -14.61 6.41
N SER A 16 -1.21 -13.97 5.93
CA SER A 16 -2.30 -14.63 5.21
C SER A 16 -1.90 -15.00 3.78
N PRO A 17 -2.59 -15.95 3.14
CA PRO A 17 -2.36 -16.25 1.72
C PRO A 17 -2.50 -14.98 0.87
N PHE A 18 -1.47 -14.64 0.09
CA PHE A 18 -1.38 -13.37 -0.64
C PHE A 18 -2.63 -13.04 -1.47
N HIS A 19 -3.22 -14.04 -2.15
CA HIS A 19 -4.43 -13.83 -2.95
C HIS A 19 -5.61 -13.32 -2.09
N LYS A 20 -5.81 -13.86 -0.88
CA LYS A 20 -6.86 -13.41 0.05
C LYS A 20 -6.61 -11.99 0.52
N PHE A 21 -5.37 -11.69 0.92
CA PHE A 21 -4.99 -10.35 1.34
C PHE A 21 -5.22 -9.32 0.22
N PHE A 22 -4.77 -9.66 -0.99
CA PHE A 22 -4.89 -8.78 -2.15
C PHE A 22 -6.35 -8.53 -2.54
N GLU A 23 -7.20 -9.56 -2.50
CA GLU A 23 -8.65 -9.41 -2.74
C GLU A 23 -9.32 -8.55 -1.66
N ALA A 24 -9.02 -8.79 -0.39
CA ALA A 24 -9.55 -8.00 0.73
C ALA A 24 -9.14 -6.53 0.62
N TYR A 25 -7.86 -6.27 0.32
CA TYR A 25 -7.34 -4.93 0.08
C TYR A 25 -8.07 -4.24 -1.09
N ASN A 26 -8.30 -4.94 -2.19
CA ASN A 26 -8.99 -4.39 -3.35
C ASN A 26 -10.45 -4.04 -3.04
N SER A 27 -11.14 -4.96 -2.36
CA SER A 27 -12.53 -4.78 -1.94
C SER A 27 -12.66 -3.58 -0.99
N MET A 28 -11.78 -3.50 0.02
CA MET A 28 -11.72 -2.42 1.00
C MET A 28 -11.54 -1.05 0.34
N MET A 29 -10.61 -0.98 -0.61
CA MET A 29 -10.24 0.28 -1.27
C MET A 29 -11.19 0.65 -2.42
N GLY A 30 -12.24 -0.15 -2.68
CA GLY A 30 -13.16 0.05 -3.80
C GLY A 30 -12.46 -0.05 -5.16
N LEU A 31 -11.35 -0.79 -5.24
CA LEU A 31 -10.52 -0.89 -6.42
C LEU A 31 -11.03 -2.02 -7.31
N SER A 32 -11.62 -1.67 -8.46
CA SER A 32 -11.90 -2.66 -9.52
C SER A 32 -10.61 -3.35 -9.96
N GLU A 33 -10.68 -4.63 -10.35
CA GLU A 33 -9.55 -5.36 -10.94
C GLU A 33 -8.85 -4.58 -12.07
N ALA A 34 -9.59 -3.76 -12.82
CA ALA A 34 -9.10 -2.93 -13.91
C ALA A 34 -8.12 -1.82 -13.47
N SER A 35 -8.05 -1.51 -12.17
CA SER A 35 -7.08 -0.55 -11.61
C SER A 35 -5.73 -1.20 -11.26
N ALA A 36 -5.58 -2.52 -11.44
CA ALA A 36 -4.29 -3.19 -11.34
C ALA A 36 -3.48 -2.93 -12.61
N THR A 37 -2.44 -2.10 -12.51
CA THR A 37 -1.32 -2.16 -13.46
C THR A 37 -0.37 -3.23 -12.97
N GLY A 38 -0.48 -4.42 -13.54
CA GLY A 38 0.47 -5.51 -13.38
C GLY A 38 0.28 -6.42 -14.56
N ASP A 39 1.38 -6.84 -15.20
CA ASP A 39 1.34 -7.87 -16.22
C ASP A 39 0.67 -9.10 -15.59
N LYS A 40 -0.58 -9.37 -15.99
CA LYS A 40 -1.26 -10.65 -15.77
C LYS A 40 -0.62 -11.65 -16.73
N ASP A 41 0.68 -11.88 -16.60
CA ASP A 41 1.27 -13.05 -17.23
C ASP A 41 0.84 -14.28 -16.43
N ASN A 42 0.39 -15.27 -17.20
CA ASN A 42 -0.19 -16.52 -16.74
C ASN A 42 0.54 -17.09 -15.52
N VAL A 43 -0.26 -17.52 -14.55
CA VAL A 43 0.15 -18.35 -13.42
C VAL A 43 0.57 -19.71 -13.97
N ASP A 44 1.73 -19.80 -14.62
CA ASP A 44 2.38 -21.08 -14.93
C ASP A 44 3.86 -20.98 -15.32
N ASN A 45 4.45 -19.80 -15.53
CA ASN A 45 5.91 -19.68 -15.69
C ASN A 45 6.43 -18.37 -15.11
N ILE A 46 7.16 -18.48 -14.01
CA ILE A 46 7.75 -17.38 -13.24
C ILE A 46 8.85 -16.69 -14.08
N PRO A 47 8.77 -15.36 -14.21
CA PRO A 47 9.87 -14.53 -13.76
C PRO A 47 9.33 -13.46 -12.80
N VAL A 48 9.68 -13.61 -11.52
CA VAL A 48 9.84 -12.52 -10.54
C VAL A 48 8.79 -11.41 -10.67
N VAL A 49 7.54 -11.76 -10.36
CA VAL A 49 6.44 -10.79 -10.39
C VAL A 49 6.61 -9.83 -9.21
N LYS A 50 7.36 -8.75 -9.43
CA LYS A 50 7.32 -7.53 -8.62
C LYS A 50 5.93 -6.92 -8.85
N LYS A 51 4.92 -7.42 -8.14
CA LYS A 51 3.53 -6.92 -8.21
C LYS A 51 3.49 -5.54 -7.56
N MET A 52 3.98 -4.55 -8.29
CA MET A 52 4.14 -3.17 -7.88
C MET A 52 2.84 -2.43 -8.18
N ARG A 53 1.93 -2.36 -7.19
CA ARG A 53 0.67 -1.63 -7.37
C ARG A 53 0.81 -0.20 -6.86
N THR A 54 0.83 0.77 -7.77
CA THR A 54 0.67 2.18 -7.38
C THR A 54 -0.81 2.47 -7.28
N VAL A 55 -1.40 2.31 -6.09
CA VAL A 55 -2.80 2.65 -5.85
C VAL A 55 -2.92 4.15 -5.61
N ARG A 56 -3.22 4.92 -6.65
CA ARG A 56 -3.47 6.36 -6.51
C ARG A 56 -4.79 6.64 -5.79
N THR A 57 -4.77 6.70 -4.48
CA THR A 57 -5.90 7.26 -3.74
C THR A 57 -5.82 8.79 -3.86
N LYS A 58 -6.67 9.39 -4.69
CA LYS A 58 -6.74 10.86 -4.81
C LYS A 58 -7.23 11.45 -3.48
N ALA A 59 -6.30 12.12 -2.81
CA ALA A 59 -6.48 13.17 -1.82
C ALA A 59 -7.53 12.88 -0.73
N ILE A 60 -7.07 12.43 0.44
CA ILE A 60 -7.76 12.76 1.70
C ILE A 60 -7.34 14.21 2.01
N PRO A 61 -8.22 15.22 1.89
CA PRO A 61 -7.89 16.58 2.33
C PRO A 61 -7.82 16.56 3.86
N ILE A 62 -6.63 16.31 4.41
CA ILE A 62 -6.39 16.50 5.83
C ILE A 62 -5.94 17.93 5.99
N ALA A 63 -6.95 18.79 6.16
CA ALA A 63 -6.96 20.24 6.29
C ALA A 63 -6.14 21.03 5.26
N GLU A 64 -4.90 20.65 4.97
CA GLU A 64 -3.95 21.43 4.17
C GLU A 64 -2.94 20.57 3.36
N CYS A 65 -2.86 19.24 3.57
CA CYS A 65 -1.92 18.38 2.85
C CYS A 65 -2.56 17.61 1.69
N LYS A 66 -1.81 17.44 0.58
CA LYS A 66 -2.11 16.41 -0.42
C LYS A 66 -1.37 15.14 -0.07
N LEU A 67 -2.04 13.99 -0.23
CA LEU A 67 -1.52 12.68 0.13
C LEU A 67 -1.78 11.71 -1.01
N GLU A 68 -0.77 10.90 -1.35
CA GLU A 68 -0.86 9.78 -2.28
C GLU A 68 -0.31 8.53 -1.58
N GLY A 69 -1.18 7.54 -1.37
CA GLY A 69 -0.80 6.24 -0.82
C GLY A 69 -0.31 5.29 -1.91
N LYS A 70 0.52 4.31 -1.58
CA LYS A 70 1.01 3.29 -2.51
C LYS A 70 1.29 2.00 -1.76
N MET A 71 0.75 0.88 -2.26
CA MET A 71 0.97 -0.45 -1.69
C MET A 71 1.72 -1.35 -2.67
N SER A 72 2.96 -1.70 -2.37
CA SER A 72 3.77 -2.61 -3.19
C SER A 72 3.93 -3.96 -2.51
N PHE A 73 3.99 -5.04 -3.30
CA PHE A 73 4.14 -6.39 -2.78
C PHE A 73 5.37 -7.06 -3.41
N ALA A 74 6.18 -7.72 -2.59
CA ALA A 74 7.36 -8.46 -3.02
C ALA A 74 7.36 -9.86 -2.37
N LYS A 75 7.54 -10.91 -3.18
CA LYS A 75 7.75 -12.27 -2.66
C LYS A 75 9.16 -12.38 -2.09
N LEU A 76 9.29 -12.94 -0.90
CA LEU A 76 10.56 -13.23 -0.22
C LEU A 76 10.87 -14.72 -0.40
N ASP A 77 11.57 -15.06 -1.49
CA ASP A 77 12.08 -16.40 -1.81
C ASP A 77 11.07 -17.58 -1.61
N ASP A 78 11.55 -18.83 -1.57
CA ASP A 78 10.81 -20.09 -1.79
C ASP A 78 9.63 -20.37 -0.82
N ASP A 79 9.47 -19.61 0.27
CA ASP A 79 8.57 -19.97 1.38
C ASP A 79 7.18 -19.28 1.32
N ASP A 80 6.76 -18.85 0.13
CA ASP A 80 5.50 -18.14 -0.13
C ASP A 80 5.25 -16.86 0.72
N LEU A 81 6.26 -16.40 1.45
CA LEU A 81 6.23 -15.17 2.23
C LEU A 81 6.15 -13.96 1.31
N VAL A 82 5.23 -13.04 1.59
CA VAL A 82 5.08 -11.80 0.84
C VAL A 82 5.27 -10.61 1.77
N ARG A 83 6.20 -9.73 1.42
CA ARG A 83 6.39 -8.43 2.08
C ARG A 83 5.57 -7.37 1.37
N ALA A 84 4.78 -6.65 2.15
CA ALA A 84 4.10 -5.44 1.71
C ALA A 84 4.90 -4.21 2.12
N THR A 85 4.94 -3.22 1.23
CA THR A 85 5.49 -1.89 1.49
C THR A 85 4.37 -0.87 1.29
N TRP A 86 4.01 -0.16 2.35
CA TRP A 86 3.08 0.95 2.31
C TRP A 86 3.83 2.28 2.31
N THR A 87 3.64 3.08 1.26
CA THR A 87 4.25 4.39 1.11
C THR A 87 3.18 5.47 1.04
N ILE A 88 3.39 6.58 1.74
CA ILE A 88 2.60 7.81 1.63
C ILE A 88 3.53 8.90 1.12
N GLU A 89 3.29 9.37 -0.09
CA GLU A 89 3.85 10.61 -0.62
C GLU A 89 2.94 11.77 -0.22
N PHE A 90 3.52 12.88 0.21
CA PHE A 90 2.75 14.02 0.71
C PHE A 90 3.31 15.37 0.26
N GLU A 91 2.39 16.30 0.03
CA GLU A 91 2.67 17.72 -0.20
C GLU A 91 2.08 18.53 0.95
N LYS A 92 2.92 19.27 1.68
CA LYS A 92 2.47 20.19 2.74
C LYS A 92 2.75 21.65 2.36
N PRO A 93 1.85 22.60 2.71
CA PRO A 93 2.00 24.01 2.34
C PRO A 93 2.97 24.79 3.25
N SER A 94 3.38 24.21 4.38
CA SER A 94 4.30 24.83 5.35
C SER A 94 5.09 23.77 6.12
N SER A 95 6.28 24.13 6.60
CA SER A 95 7.10 23.29 7.48
C SER A 95 6.53 23.17 8.90
N GLU A 96 5.61 24.06 9.28
CA GLU A 96 4.89 24.03 10.57
C GLU A 96 3.88 22.89 10.64
N ILE A 97 3.50 22.33 9.49
CA ILE A 97 2.64 21.16 9.43
C ILE A 97 3.50 19.92 9.63
N ASP A 98 3.14 19.14 10.63
CA ASP A 98 3.78 17.87 10.92
C ASP A 98 3.59 16.88 9.78
N ASP A 99 4.59 16.02 9.59
CA ASP A 99 4.48 14.93 8.64
C ASP A 99 3.33 13.99 9.04
N PRO A 100 2.62 13.38 8.08
CA PRO A 100 1.40 12.60 8.31
C PRO A 100 1.64 11.21 8.93
N LYS A 101 2.48 11.11 9.96
CA LYS A 101 2.85 9.87 10.65
C LYS A 101 1.64 9.17 11.26
N PHE A 102 0.66 9.91 11.75
CA PHE A 102 -0.58 9.34 12.29
C PHE A 102 -1.34 8.53 11.23
N ILE A 103 -1.42 9.04 9.99
CA ILE A 103 -2.09 8.34 8.89
C ILE A 103 -1.35 7.06 8.55
N ARG A 104 -0.03 7.15 8.38
CA ARG A 104 0.82 6.01 8.12
C ARG A 104 0.61 4.92 9.16
N ASN A 105 0.70 5.27 10.45
CA ASN A 105 0.52 4.31 11.55
C ASN A 105 -0.86 3.66 11.54
N ASN A 106 -1.93 4.43 11.29
CA ASN A 106 -3.28 3.88 11.22
C ASN A 106 -3.48 2.97 10.00
N CYS A 107 -2.93 3.34 8.83
CA CYS A 107 -2.98 2.49 7.65
C CYS A 107 -2.25 1.17 7.88
N VAL A 108 -1.02 1.21 8.42
CA VAL A 108 -0.26 0.00 8.76
C VAL A 108 -1.03 -0.87 9.76
N ALA A 109 -1.51 -0.29 10.86
CA ALA A 109 -2.30 -1.03 11.85
C ALA A 109 -3.59 -1.61 11.26
N PHE A 110 -4.23 -0.90 10.32
CA PHE A 110 -5.39 -1.39 9.61
C PHE A 110 -5.04 -2.59 8.72
N PHE A 111 -3.98 -2.50 7.91
CA PHE A 111 -3.54 -3.59 7.04
C PHE A 111 -3.10 -4.81 7.84
N THR A 112 -2.42 -4.63 8.96
CA THR A 112 -2.05 -5.73 9.87
C THR A 112 -3.29 -6.41 10.45
N LYS A 113 -4.30 -5.66 10.91
CA LYS A 113 -5.56 -6.25 11.40
C LYS A 113 -6.33 -6.99 10.31
N MET A 114 -6.33 -6.45 9.09
CA MET A 114 -6.93 -7.11 7.93
C MET A 114 -6.21 -8.42 7.63
N ASP A 115 -4.87 -8.44 7.62
CA ASP A 115 -4.08 -9.66 7.45
C ASP A 115 -4.40 -10.70 8.52
N GLU A 116 -4.44 -10.28 9.79
CA GLU A 116 -4.77 -11.17 10.92
C GLU A 116 -6.18 -11.76 10.80
N SER A 117 -7.17 -10.97 10.36
CA SER A 117 -8.54 -11.45 10.16
C SER A 117 -8.69 -12.50 9.05
N LEU A 118 -7.71 -12.60 8.15
CA LEU A 118 -7.71 -13.57 7.04
C LEU A 118 -7.01 -14.88 7.39
N LEU A 119 -6.43 -14.98 8.60
CA LEU A 119 -5.84 -16.19 9.16
C LEU A 119 -6.87 -17.07 9.89
N GLU A 120 -8.02 -16.52 10.26
CA GLU A 120 -9.16 -17.23 10.88
C GLU A 120 -10.01 -17.99 9.84
#